data_AF-A0A9W9WLY9-F1
#
_entry.id   AF-A0A9W9WLY9-F1
#
_cell.length_a   1.000
_cell.length_b   1.000
_cell.length_c   1.000
_cell.angle_alpha   90.00
_cell.angle_beta   90.00
_cell.angle_gamma   90.00
#
_symmetry.space_group_name_H-M   'P 1'
#
loop_
_entity.id
_entity.type
_entity.pdbx_description
1 polymer ?
#
loop_
_entity_poly.entity_id
_entity_poly.type
_entity_poly.pdbx_seq_one_letter_code
_entity_poly.pdbx_strand_id
1 'polypeptide(L)'
;MSFHETASHIELEDGHILKAVLRNEDGDEHESTLDLNDHIGNNNGPIWSLSLSLHIGIDLTARVDLTHSLGQFHWDGGDFHSSAEDVSFDREGDDEIPVLRARLHDVDGELHDADINLSERIGNDNGNLVFN
;
A
#
# COMPACT_ATOMS: atom_id res chain seq x y z
N MET A 1 10.85 2.75 13.71
CA MET A 1 10.31 1.44 14.14
C MET A 1 9.02 1.22 13.39
N SER A 2 8.76 -0.01 12.94
CA SER A 2 7.51 -0.32 12.26
C SER A 2 6.37 -0.32 13.28
N PHE A 3 5.22 0.27 12.94
CA PHE A 3 4.16 0.48 13.92
C PHE A 3 3.63 -0.83 14.53
N HIS A 4 3.54 -1.91 13.73
CA HIS A 4 2.97 -3.21 14.14
C HIS A 4 3.71 -3.90 15.30
N GLU A 5 5.00 -3.61 15.53
CA GLU A 5 5.74 -4.20 16.66
C GLU A 5 5.27 -3.67 18.03
N THR A 6 4.71 -2.46 18.04
CA THR A 6 4.29 -1.75 19.27
C THR A 6 2.79 -1.43 19.29
N ALA A 7 2.11 -1.65 18.16
CA ALA A 7 0.70 -1.39 18.01
C ALA A 7 -0.12 -2.61 18.43
N SER A 8 -1.15 -2.35 19.22
CA SER A 8 -2.21 -3.28 19.58
C SER A 8 -3.49 -2.85 18.90
N HIS A 9 -4.41 -3.79 18.63
CA HIS A 9 -5.74 -3.48 18.10
C HIS A 9 -5.70 -2.68 16.78
N ILE A 10 -4.99 -3.21 15.79
CA ILE A 10 -4.91 -2.62 14.45
C ILE A 10 -6.15 -3.05 13.66
N GLU A 11 -6.94 -2.09 13.20
CA GLU A 11 -8.15 -2.30 12.44
C GLU A 11 -8.22 -1.30 11.27
N LEU A 12 -8.89 -1.70 10.20
CA LEU A 12 -9.18 -0.82 9.07
C LEU A 12 -10.66 -0.40 9.17
N GLU A 13 -10.89 0.87 9.48
CA GLU A 13 -12.21 1.49 9.50
C GLU A 13 -12.52 2.10 8.13
N ASP A 14 -13.78 1.97 7.68
CA ASP A 14 -14.29 2.53 6.42
C ASP A 14 -13.51 2.11 5.16
N GLY A 15 -12.66 1.09 5.25
CA GLY A 15 -11.82 0.62 4.14
C GLY A 15 -10.59 1.47 3.83
N HIS A 16 -10.38 2.59 4.53
CA HIS A 16 -9.25 3.50 4.24
C HIS A 16 -8.69 4.21 5.48
N ILE A 17 -9.35 4.13 6.63
CA ILE A 17 -8.86 4.72 7.88
C ILE A 17 -8.18 3.61 8.68
N LEU A 18 -6.85 3.65 8.75
CA LEU A 18 -6.09 2.75 9.59
C LEU A 18 -6.18 3.22 11.04
N LYS A 19 -6.73 2.39 11.92
CA LYS A 19 -6.81 2.65 13.34
C LYS A 19 -5.91 1.68 14.08
N ALA A 20 -5.12 2.18 15.03
CA ALA A 20 -4.30 1.35 15.89
C ALA A 20 -4.09 2.01 17.26
N VAL A 21 -3.90 1.19 18.29
CA VAL A 21 -3.49 1.65 19.62
C VAL A 21 -1.98 1.49 19.73
N LEU A 22 -1.24 2.59 19.85
CA LEU A 22 0.21 2.59 19.88
C LEU A 22 0.74 3.02 21.23
N ARG A 23 1.82 2.38 21.67
CA ARG A 23 2.49 2.74 22.90
C ARG A 23 3.47 3.90 22.68
N ASN A 24 3.45 4.89 23.56
CA ASN A 24 4.37 6.03 23.57
C ASN A 24 5.67 5.70 24.35
N GLU A 25 6.61 6.65 24.43
CA GLU A 25 7.89 6.47 25.14
C GLU A 25 7.74 6.32 26.67
N ASP A 26 6.73 6.94 27.26
CA ASP A 26 6.38 6.82 28.68
C ASP A 26 5.73 5.48 29.02
N GLY A 27 5.26 4.75 28.00
CA GLY A 27 4.63 3.46 28.10
C GLY A 27 3.10 3.49 28.20
N ASP A 28 2.47 4.65 28.00
CA ASP A 28 1.03 4.81 27.85
C ASP A 28 0.57 4.40 26.44
N GLU A 29 -0.66 3.90 26.36
CA GLU A 29 -1.30 3.47 25.11
C GLU A 29 -2.19 4.59 24.56
N HIS A 30 -1.96 4.97 23.32
CA HIS A 30 -2.70 6.02 22.62
C HIS A 30 -3.38 5.45 21.38
N GLU A 31 -4.68 5.71 21.25
CA GLU A 31 -5.41 5.43 20.03
C GLU A 31 -5.03 6.47 18.96
N SER A 32 -4.57 6.00 17.81
CA SER A 32 -4.24 6.82 16.66
C SER A 32 -4.95 6.31 15.42
N THR A 33 -5.29 7.25 14.54
CA THR A 33 -5.93 6.96 13.25
C THR A 33 -5.16 7.66 12.15
N LEU A 34 -5.00 6.99 11.02
CA LEU A 34 -4.32 7.51 9.84
C LEU A 34 -5.19 7.24 8.62
N ASP A 35 -5.51 8.31 7.88
CA ASP A 35 -6.23 8.18 6.62
C ASP A 35 -5.24 7.74 5.52
N LEU A 36 -5.43 6.54 5.00
CA LEU A 36 -4.59 5.97 3.95
C LEU A 36 -4.83 6.68 2.61
N ASN A 37 -5.99 7.30 2.38
CA ASN A 37 -6.25 8.05 1.15
C ASN A 37 -5.36 9.28 0.99
N ASP A 38 -4.82 9.84 2.08
CA ASP A 38 -3.91 11.00 2.02
C ASP A 38 -2.52 10.62 1.51
N HIS A 39 -2.18 9.32 1.52
CA HIS A 39 -0.82 8.83 1.24
C HIS A 39 -0.77 7.71 0.20
N ILE A 40 -1.90 7.06 -0.09
CA ILE A 40 -1.99 5.93 -1.00
C ILE A 40 -2.95 6.29 -2.14
N GLY A 41 -2.45 6.16 -3.37
CA GLY A 41 -3.24 6.26 -4.58
C GLY A 41 -3.27 4.95 -5.35
N ASN A 42 -4.19 4.87 -6.30
CA ASN A 42 -4.17 3.86 -7.34
C ASN A 42 -3.36 4.38 -8.53
N ASN A 43 -2.29 3.70 -8.89
CA ASN A 43 -1.54 4.00 -10.11
C ASN A 43 -2.03 3.09 -11.24
N ASN A 44 -2.84 3.64 -12.13
CA ASN A 44 -3.41 2.99 -13.32
C ASN A 44 -2.37 2.75 -14.46
N GLY A 45 -1.09 2.57 -14.13
CA GLY A 45 0.00 2.36 -15.10
C GLY A 45 0.85 3.61 -15.41
N PRO A 46 2.01 3.42 -16.07
CA PRO A 46 3.02 4.47 -16.21
C PRO A 46 2.57 5.61 -17.13
N ILE A 47 2.65 6.84 -16.63
CA ILE A 47 2.50 8.08 -17.41
C ILE A 47 3.67 8.34 -18.39
N TRP A 48 4.38 7.33 -18.90
CA TRP A 48 5.38 7.49 -19.97
C TRP A 48 5.79 6.15 -20.62
N SER A 49 4.98 5.64 -21.55
CA SER A 49 5.48 4.74 -22.60
C SER A 49 6.27 5.56 -23.64
N LEU A 50 7.52 5.92 -23.35
CA LEU A 50 8.43 6.38 -24.41
C LEU A 50 8.92 5.16 -25.19
N SER A 51 8.33 4.95 -26.36
CA SER A 51 8.81 3.99 -27.36
C SER A 51 10.24 4.33 -27.78
N LEU A 52 11.18 3.42 -27.53
CA LEU A 52 12.39 3.34 -28.34
C LEU A 52 12.56 1.90 -28.83
N SER A 53 11.97 1.61 -29.98
CA SER A 53 12.38 0.45 -30.76
C SER A 53 13.79 0.70 -31.31
N LEU A 54 14.79 -0.06 -30.84
CA LEU A 54 15.96 -0.35 -31.65
C LEU A 54 16.14 -1.86 -31.82
N HIS A 55 15.84 -2.29 -33.04
CA HIS A 55 16.07 -3.61 -33.59
C HIS A 55 17.57 -3.97 -33.57
N ILE A 56 17.96 -5.07 -32.92
CA ILE A 56 18.78 -6.15 -33.52
C ILE A 56 18.92 -7.33 -32.54
N GLY A 57 18.72 -8.53 -33.06
CA GLY A 57 19.40 -9.75 -32.64
C GLY A 57 19.14 -10.24 -31.22
N ILE A 58 18.22 -11.21 -31.11
CA ILE A 58 18.18 -12.28 -30.10
C ILE A 58 19.22 -12.17 -28.95
N ASP A 59 18.96 -11.32 -27.97
CA ASP A 59 19.48 -11.55 -26.63
C ASP A 59 18.28 -11.63 -25.70
N LEU A 60 18.12 -12.83 -25.17
CA LEU A 60 17.11 -13.22 -24.21
C LEU A 60 17.43 -12.52 -22.88
N THR A 61 17.35 -11.18 -22.82
CA THR A 61 17.14 -10.52 -21.54
C THR A 61 15.67 -10.73 -21.21
N ALA A 62 15.36 -11.94 -20.75
CA ALA A 62 14.14 -12.26 -20.04
C ALA A 62 14.13 -11.44 -18.74
N ARG A 63 13.94 -10.13 -18.86
CA ARG A 63 12.98 -9.50 -17.99
C ARG A 63 11.66 -9.78 -18.65
N VAL A 64 11.06 -10.88 -18.20
CA VAL A 64 9.62 -11.06 -18.26
C VAL A 64 9.07 -9.95 -17.37
N ASP A 65 9.12 -8.70 -17.84
CA ASP A 65 8.31 -7.61 -17.33
C ASP A 65 6.92 -7.88 -17.90
N LEU A 66 6.28 -8.92 -17.35
CA LEU A 66 4.82 -9.12 -17.37
C LEU A 66 4.16 -8.12 -16.40
N THR A 67 4.69 -6.90 -16.30
CA THR A 67 3.91 -5.77 -15.85
C THR A 67 2.91 -5.49 -16.97
N HIS A 68 1.90 -6.36 -17.07
CA HIS A 68 0.58 -5.85 -17.43
C HIS A 68 0.39 -4.61 -16.57
N SER A 69 -0.09 -3.53 -17.16
CA SER A 69 -0.59 -2.39 -16.40
C SER A 69 -1.67 -2.96 -15.48
N LEU A 70 -1.32 -3.24 -14.24
CA LEU A 70 -2.23 -3.74 -13.24
C LEU A 70 -2.43 -2.58 -12.28
N GLY A 71 -3.69 -2.27 -11.94
CA GLY A 71 -4.00 -1.33 -10.87
C GLY A 71 -3.20 -1.73 -9.64
N GLN A 72 -2.33 -0.82 -9.20
CA GLN A 72 -1.36 -1.10 -8.14
C GLN A 72 -1.29 0.09 -7.19
N PHE A 73 -1.16 -0.23 -5.90
CA PHE A 73 -1.01 0.80 -4.88
C PHE A 73 0.28 1.59 -5.10
N HIS A 74 0.20 2.89 -4.92
CA HIS A 74 1.35 3.78 -4.99
C HIS A 74 1.35 4.73 -3.80
N TRP A 75 2.47 4.76 -3.09
CA TRP A 75 2.76 5.72 -2.02
C TRP A 75 2.88 7.15 -2.58
N ASP A 76 2.59 8.16 -1.77
CA ASP A 76 2.52 9.57 -2.21
C ASP A 76 1.45 9.80 -3.29
N GLY A 77 0.50 8.87 -3.41
CA GLY A 77 -0.70 9.04 -4.21
C GLY A 77 -1.82 9.69 -3.40
N GLY A 78 -3.03 9.70 -3.97
CA GLY A 78 -4.22 10.14 -3.26
C GLY A 78 -5.46 9.35 -3.67
N ASP A 79 -6.37 9.19 -2.72
CA ASP A 79 -7.74 8.69 -2.92
C ASP A 79 -7.84 7.31 -3.61
N PHE A 80 -7.01 6.32 -3.23
CA PHE A 80 -7.12 4.96 -3.79
C PHE A 80 -8.53 4.39 -3.59
N HIS A 81 -9.14 4.61 -2.41
CA HIS A 81 -10.40 4.01 -2.01
C HIS A 81 -11.57 4.36 -2.94
N SER A 82 -11.54 5.55 -3.56
CA SER A 82 -12.57 5.96 -4.53
C SER A 82 -12.63 5.03 -5.75
N SER A 83 -11.54 4.34 -6.06
CA SER A 83 -11.40 3.44 -7.22
C SER A 83 -11.09 2.00 -6.83
N ALA A 84 -11.13 1.69 -5.53
CA ALA A 84 -10.80 0.39 -5.01
C ALA A 84 -12.07 -0.40 -4.64
N GLU A 85 -12.04 -1.70 -4.88
CA GLU A 85 -13.09 -2.65 -4.50
C GLU A 85 -12.52 -3.72 -3.57
N ASP A 86 -13.35 -4.33 -2.73
CA ASP A 86 -12.97 -5.39 -1.78
C ASP A 86 -11.73 -5.06 -0.92
N VAL A 87 -11.69 -3.83 -0.40
CA VAL A 87 -10.60 -3.43 0.49
C VAL A 87 -10.66 -4.21 1.79
N SER A 88 -9.55 -4.87 2.12
CA SER A 88 -9.38 -5.69 3.31
C SER A 88 -8.00 -5.48 3.89
N PHE A 89 -7.89 -5.69 5.20
CA PHE A 89 -6.64 -5.58 5.94
C PHE A 89 -6.40 -6.89 6.68
N ASP A 90 -5.20 -7.43 6.52
CA ASP A 90 -4.81 -8.68 7.17
C ASP A 90 -3.36 -8.62 7.66
N ARG A 91 -3.05 -9.42 8.67
CA ARG A 91 -1.68 -9.54 9.21
C ARG A 91 -1.11 -10.88 8.80
N GLU A 92 -0.07 -10.86 7.96
CA GLU A 92 0.47 -12.08 7.37
C GLU A 92 1.88 -12.42 7.86
N GLY A 93 2.13 -13.74 7.96
CA GLY A 93 3.42 -14.28 8.36
C GLY A 93 3.62 -14.36 9.87
N ASP A 94 4.79 -14.87 10.27
CA ASP A 94 5.21 -14.96 11.67
C ASP A 94 5.48 -13.56 12.26
N ASP A 95 5.87 -12.62 11.41
CA ASP A 95 6.16 -11.23 11.76
C ASP A 95 4.89 -10.33 11.82
N GLU A 96 3.69 -10.91 11.66
CA GLU A 96 2.40 -10.19 11.70
C GLU A 96 2.38 -8.94 10.79
N ILE A 97 2.93 -9.05 9.59
CA ILE A 97 3.11 -7.92 8.67
C ILE A 97 1.75 -7.35 8.28
N PRO A 98 1.49 -6.04 8.52
CA PRO A 98 0.22 -5.41 8.21
C PRO A 98 0.11 -5.18 6.69
N VAL A 99 -0.66 -6.02 6.01
CA VAL A 99 -0.87 -5.97 4.55
C VAL A 99 -2.27 -5.47 4.26
N LEU A 100 -2.37 -4.38 3.49
CA LEU A 100 -3.61 -3.91 2.91
C LEU A 100 -3.81 -4.56 1.55
N ARG A 101 -5.00 -5.09 1.28
CA ARG A 101 -5.37 -5.73 0.02
C ARG A 101 -6.61 -5.06 -0.56
N ALA A 102 -6.61 -4.80 -1.86
CA ALA A 102 -7.78 -4.30 -2.56
C ALA A 102 -7.73 -4.69 -4.03
N ARG A 103 -8.86 -4.58 -4.71
CA ARG A 103 -8.96 -4.69 -6.16
C ARG A 103 -8.95 -3.27 -6.75
N LEU A 104 -7.92 -2.95 -7.54
CA LEU A 104 -7.72 -1.64 -8.12
C LEU A 104 -7.98 -1.66 -9.62
N HIS A 105 -8.61 -0.62 -10.16
CA HIS A 105 -8.79 -0.47 -11.59
C HIS A 105 -7.48 -0.08 -12.29
N ASP A 106 -7.19 -0.68 -13.44
CA ASP A 106 -6.14 -0.23 -14.37
C ASP A 106 -6.65 0.86 -15.36
N VAL A 107 -5.81 1.35 -16.28
CA VAL A 107 -6.18 2.30 -17.35
C VAL A 107 -7.28 1.75 -18.26
N ASP A 108 -7.33 0.44 -18.47
CA ASP A 108 -8.39 -0.21 -19.25
C ASP A 108 -9.69 -0.42 -18.45
N GLY A 109 -9.69 -0.09 -17.15
CA GLY A 109 -10.82 -0.27 -16.23
C GLY A 109 -10.98 -1.70 -15.70
N GLU A 110 -10.05 -2.59 -16.02
CA GLU A 110 -9.99 -3.95 -15.46
C GLU A 110 -9.56 -3.91 -13.99
N LEU A 111 -10.17 -4.75 -13.15
CA LEU A 111 -9.84 -4.88 -11.74
C LEU A 111 -8.68 -5.84 -11.55
N HIS A 112 -7.71 -5.42 -10.75
CA HIS A 112 -6.55 -6.23 -10.40
C HIS A 112 -6.37 -6.28 -8.89
N ASP A 113 -6.15 -7.49 -8.38
CA ASP A 113 -5.78 -7.69 -6.98
C ASP A 113 -4.42 -7.03 -6.73
N ALA A 114 -4.39 -6.14 -5.76
CA ALA A 114 -3.22 -5.43 -5.30
C ALA A 114 -3.09 -5.59 -3.79
N ASP A 115 -1.84 -5.67 -3.34
CA ASP A 115 -1.48 -5.72 -1.94
C ASP A 115 -0.34 -4.74 -1.66
N ILE A 116 -0.35 -4.14 -0.48
CA ILE A 116 0.67 -3.19 -0.04
C ILE A 116 0.97 -3.40 1.43
N ASN A 117 2.25 -3.41 1.77
CA ASN A 117 2.69 -3.58 3.13
C ASN A 117 2.76 -2.22 3.82
N LEU A 118 1.83 -1.98 4.75
CA LEU A 118 1.72 -0.72 5.47
C LEU A 118 2.95 -0.44 6.35
N SER A 119 3.65 -1.49 6.81
CA SER A 119 4.84 -1.33 7.64
C SER A 119 6.06 -0.75 6.91
N GLU A 120 6.02 -0.65 5.57
CA GLU A 120 7.10 -0.06 4.79
C GLU A 120 7.22 1.46 4.98
N ARG A 121 6.09 2.13 5.21
CA ARG A 121 6.00 3.60 5.25
C ARG A 121 5.32 4.13 6.51
N ILE A 122 4.48 3.32 7.14
CA ILE A 122 3.78 3.73 8.36
C ILE A 122 4.61 3.30 9.57
N GLY A 123 4.85 4.26 10.45
CA GLY A 123 5.60 4.09 11.69
C GLY A 123 4.80 4.55 12.90
N ASN A 124 5.34 4.25 14.08
CA ASN A 124 4.87 4.80 15.35
C ASN A 124 5.82 5.94 15.78
N ASP A 125 5.31 7.16 15.88
CA ASP A 125 6.00 8.31 16.48
C ASP A 125 5.31 8.69 17.80
N ASN A 126 5.90 8.24 18.90
CA ASN A 126 5.47 8.51 20.27
C ASN A 126 3.95 8.29 20.52
N GLY A 127 3.41 7.17 20.04
CA GLY A 127 1.99 6.83 20.17
C GLY A 127 1.11 7.34 19.02
N ASN A 128 1.69 7.89 17.95
CA ASN A 128 0.97 8.39 16.79
C ASN A 128 1.38 7.65 15.52
N LEU A 129 0.41 7.29 14.68
CA LEU A 129 0.69 6.76 13.34
C LEU A 129 1.24 7.90 12.48
N VAL A 130 2.41 7.68 11.89
CA VAL A 130 3.04 8.65 10.99
C VAL A 130 3.47 7.97 9.68
N PHE A 131 3.35 8.71 8.58
CA PHE A 131 3.87 8.33 7.28
C PHE A 131 5.32 8.83 7.13
N ASN A 132 6.25 7.97 6.67
CA ASN A 132 7.69 8.25 6.50
C ASN A 132 8.16 8.32 5.04
#